data_AF-A0A940PCD3-F1
#
_entry.id   AF-A0A940PCD3-F1
#
_cell.length_a   1.000
_cell.length_b   1.000
_cell.length_c   1.000
_cell.angle_alpha   90.00
_cell.angle_beta   90.00
_cell.angle_gamma   90.00
#
_symmetry.space_group_name_H-M   'P 1'
#
loop_
_entity.id
_entity.type
_entity.pdbx_description
1 polymer ?
#
loop_
_entity_poly.entity_id
_entity_poly.type
_entity_poly.pdbx_seq_one_letter_code
_entity_poly.pdbx_strand_id
1 'polypeptide(L)'
;MKQLIKLNATKKKAKLRDLLKSPLSAIFMILMVGGAAFSILPVLFSKQALLAEDMFSVYTLLVIGFSFGLVMMILLQKRMALFFEEDSYYMFIGPFTNRQILGYAAFDSFLQSVLTGLFCGLIPVIFLMSVGRLTFLQLITACTSSILLINAFMMILQIIYVKELINQQKSRRNQLLGLLFLLVVAAFVAYNLFVAHFDVRKGLLTFVTSESFYWVPLIGWAKLAINSSFAPNILGLFTGLGLPLLTNGLLIFYFTHLKGDFYEQAMIDAIDYTDYYKKAMAGKDDSQPKKLQKVTIKYQQNEGALFSKNWLILLKSRQFLSKGEIIPLFTGLIFCFGLKTNFYIYTGILVFYLISTVSSSSITEELKSNYLYLIPGNPFKKLISILVIPFGKSLLFCFLFLLPGSLFLKTSPMTFIMTFIY
;
A
#
# COMPACT_ATOMS: atom_id res chain seq x y z
N MET A 1 25.50 11.03 14.92
CA MET A 1 24.37 11.51 14.08
C MET A 1 24.79 11.95 12.68
N LYS A 2 25.66 12.95 12.48
CA LYS A 2 26.05 13.44 11.13
C LYS A 2 26.53 12.32 10.18
N GLN A 3 27.36 11.39 10.68
CA GLN A 3 27.86 10.26 9.90
C GLN A 3 26.75 9.28 9.47
N LEU A 4 25.80 8.98 10.36
CA LEU A 4 24.64 8.11 10.07
C LEU A 4 23.68 8.73 9.06
N ILE A 5 23.44 10.04 9.15
CA ILE A 5 22.62 10.78 8.17
C ILE A 5 23.30 10.75 6.79
N LYS A 6 24.63 10.97 6.75
CA LYS A 6 25.41 10.87 5.51
C LYS A 6 25.31 9.47 4.90
N LEU A 7 25.41 8.42 5.72
CA LEU A 7 25.27 7.03 5.30
C LEU A 7 23.90 6.76 4.66
N ASN A 8 22.80 7.18 5.30
CA ASN A 8 21.45 7.01 4.75
C ASN A 8 21.30 7.76 3.41
N ALA A 9 21.77 9.01 3.33
CA ALA A 9 21.74 9.78 2.09
C ALA A 9 22.54 9.11 0.95
N THR A 10 23.74 8.58 1.24
CA THR A 10 24.54 7.84 0.26
C THR A 10 23.87 6.55 -0.19
N LYS A 11 23.18 5.83 0.71
CA LYS A 11 22.45 4.59 0.40
C LYS A 11 21.27 4.88 -0.52
N LYS A 12 20.47 5.91 -0.22
CA LYS A 12 19.34 6.32 -1.08
C LYS A 12 19.82 6.78 -2.45
N LYS A 13 20.91 7.56 -2.51
CA LYS A 13 21.55 7.96 -3.78
C LYS A 13 22.05 6.74 -4.57
N ALA A 14 22.64 5.75 -3.90
CA ALA A 14 23.11 4.53 -4.53
C ALA A 14 21.96 3.68 -5.09
N LYS A 15 20.86 3.50 -4.34
CA LYS A 15 19.64 2.83 -4.81
C LYS A 15 19.03 3.52 -6.03
N LEU A 16 18.94 4.86 -6.00
CA LEU A 16 18.39 5.64 -7.11
C LEU A 16 19.29 5.54 -8.35
N ARG A 17 20.62 5.57 -8.16
CA ARG A 17 21.58 5.31 -9.24
C ARG A 17 21.41 3.90 -9.80
N ASP A 18 21.23 2.89 -8.96
CA ASP A 18 21.05 1.50 -9.39
C ASP A 18 19.77 1.30 -10.22
N LEU A 19 18.67 1.92 -9.80
CA LEU A 19 17.41 1.95 -10.56
C LEU A 19 17.53 2.65 -11.92
N LEU A 20 18.48 3.57 -12.08
CA LEU A 20 18.74 4.29 -13.33
C LEU A 20 19.82 3.63 -14.21
N LYS A 21 20.49 2.57 -13.74
CA LYS A 21 21.56 1.91 -14.53
C LYS A 21 21.01 1.17 -15.75
N SER A 22 19.83 0.56 -15.66
CA SER A 22 19.20 -0.04 -16.83
C SER A 22 18.43 1.02 -17.64
N PRO A 23 18.69 1.16 -18.94
CA PRO A 23 18.06 2.21 -19.76
C PRO A 23 16.52 2.07 -19.78
N LEU A 24 16.01 0.85 -19.77
CA LEU A 24 14.57 0.57 -19.77
C LEU A 24 13.90 0.93 -18.45
N SER A 25 14.55 0.69 -17.31
CA SER A 25 14.01 1.09 -15.99
C SER A 25 14.06 2.61 -15.80
N ALA A 26 15.08 3.28 -16.34
CA ALA A 26 15.17 4.74 -16.31
C ALA A 26 14.03 5.40 -17.10
N ILE A 27 13.75 4.90 -18.32
CA ILE A 27 12.62 5.37 -19.13
C ILE A 27 11.30 5.13 -18.41
N PHE A 28 11.07 3.92 -17.87
CA PHE A 28 9.86 3.60 -17.11
C PHE A 28 9.70 4.50 -15.87
N MET A 29 10.78 4.76 -15.13
CA MET A 29 10.75 5.64 -13.96
C MET A 29 10.40 7.08 -14.35
N ILE A 30 11.03 7.62 -15.40
CA ILE A 30 10.73 8.97 -15.89
C ILE A 30 9.29 9.07 -16.37
N LEU A 31 8.76 8.05 -17.05
CA LEU A 31 7.39 8.03 -17.55
C LEU A 31 6.38 7.93 -16.40
N MET A 32 6.64 7.09 -15.38
CA MET A 32 5.77 6.99 -14.20
C MET A 32 5.79 8.27 -13.35
N VAL A 33 6.97 8.79 -13.02
CA VAL A 33 7.12 10.01 -12.21
C VAL A 33 6.62 11.22 -12.98
N GLY A 34 6.95 11.32 -14.27
CA GLY A 34 6.49 12.37 -15.16
C GLY A 34 4.98 12.34 -15.37
N GLY A 35 4.38 11.15 -15.56
CA GLY A 35 2.93 10.98 -15.66
C GLY A 35 2.20 11.34 -14.35
N ALA A 36 2.73 10.94 -13.21
CA ALA A 36 2.19 11.33 -11.91
C ALA A 36 2.31 12.86 -11.67
N ALA A 37 3.46 13.47 -11.97
CA ALA A 37 3.64 14.91 -11.85
C ALA A 37 2.72 15.68 -12.81
N PHE A 38 2.58 15.23 -14.05
CA PHE A 38 1.67 15.78 -15.04
C PHE A 38 0.21 15.67 -14.62
N SER A 39 -0.17 14.61 -13.88
CA SER A 39 -1.54 14.46 -13.36
C SER A 39 -1.88 15.44 -12.23
N ILE A 40 -0.89 15.92 -11.46
CA ILE A 40 -1.12 16.83 -10.33
C ILE A 40 -1.22 18.29 -10.77
N LEU A 41 -0.49 18.67 -11.83
CA LEU A 41 -0.42 20.06 -12.32
C LEU A 41 -1.79 20.65 -12.74
N PRO A 42 -2.66 19.96 -13.49
CA PRO A 42 -3.99 20.46 -13.84
C PRO A 42 -4.87 20.72 -12.62
N VAL A 43 -4.77 19.93 -11.55
CA VAL A 43 -5.63 20.14 -10.37
C VAL A 43 -5.22 21.40 -9.59
N LEU A 44 -3.95 21.80 -9.68
CA LEU A 44 -3.43 23.01 -9.03
C LEU A 44 -3.59 24.28 -9.89
N PHE A 45 -3.44 24.15 -11.21
CA PHE A 45 -3.34 25.30 -12.12
C PHE A 45 -4.47 25.41 -13.15
N SER A 46 -5.44 24.50 -13.16
CA SER A 46 -6.59 24.62 -14.07
C SER A 46 -7.50 25.79 -13.70
N LYS A 47 -8.18 26.33 -14.73
CA LYS A 47 -9.25 27.32 -14.57
C LYS A 47 -10.58 26.71 -14.09
N GLN A 48 -10.59 25.45 -13.64
CA GLN A 48 -11.79 24.79 -13.15
C GLN A 48 -12.29 25.45 -11.85
N ALA A 49 -13.59 25.32 -11.57
CA ALA A 49 -14.15 25.76 -10.31
C ALA A 49 -13.54 24.98 -9.13
N LEU A 50 -13.52 25.61 -7.95
CA LEU A 50 -13.17 24.91 -6.71
C LEU A 50 -14.12 23.75 -6.49
N LEU A 51 -13.60 22.64 -5.95
CA LEU A 51 -14.44 21.50 -5.56
C LEU A 51 -15.57 21.96 -4.65
N ALA A 52 -16.80 21.54 -4.99
CA ALA A 52 -17.95 21.70 -4.12
C ALA A 52 -17.77 20.89 -2.82
N GLU A 53 -18.46 21.30 -1.75
CA GLU A 53 -18.36 20.69 -0.41
C GLU A 53 -18.58 19.18 -0.42
N ASP A 54 -19.62 18.71 -1.12
CA ASP A 54 -19.90 17.28 -1.27
C ASP A 54 -18.71 16.53 -1.89
N MET A 55 -18.07 17.10 -2.92
CA MET A 55 -16.94 16.47 -3.60
C MET A 55 -15.64 16.57 -2.79
N PHE A 56 -15.49 17.63 -2.00
CA PHE A 56 -14.41 17.73 -1.03
C PHE A 56 -14.56 16.67 0.08
N SER A 57 -15.78 16.42 0.55
CA SER A 57 -16.05 15.34 1.50
C SER A 57 -15.63 13.98 0.92
N VAL A 58 -15.88 13.73 -0.37
CA VAL A 58 -15.41 12.53 -1.07
C VAL A 58 -13.89 12.47 -1.14
N TYR A 59 -13.21 13.59 -1.42
CA TYR A 59 -11.75 13.68 -1.36
C TYR A 59 -11.21 13.31 0.03
N THR A 60 -11.81 13.83 1.10
CA THR A 60 -11.37 13.53 2.47
C THR A 60 -11.53 12.04 2.79
N LEU A 61 -12.64 11.42 2.37
CA LEU A 61 -12.88 9.99 2.53
C LEU A 61 -11.84 9.15 1.80
N LEU A 62 -11.47 9.57 0.59
CA LEU A 62 -10.41 8.93 -0.18
C LEU A 62 -9.07 8.97 0.54
N VAL A 63 -8.62 10.14 0.98
CA VAL A 63 -7.34 10.32 1.69
C VAL A 63 -7.32 9.49 2.98
N ILE A 64 -8.39 9.52 3.76
CA ILE A 64 -8.51 8.76 5.01
C ILE A 64 -8.60 7.25 4.75
N GLY A 65 -9.34 6.84 3.72
CA GLY A 65 -9.50 5.43 3.34
C GLY A 65 -8.19 4.81 2.86
N PHE A 66 -7.45 5.51 2.00
CA PHE A 66 -6.12 5.06 1.55
C PHE A 66 -5.12 4.98 2.70
N SER A 67 -5.06 6.02 3.54
CA SER A 67 -4.16 6.03 4.69
C SER A 67 -4.52 4.95 5.72
N PHE A 68 -5.82 4.72 5.99
CA PHE A 68 -6.28 3.59 6.82
C PHE A 68 -5.85 2.25 6.23
N GLY A 69 -6.03 2.03 4.93
CA GLY A 69 -5.62 0.81 4.24
C GLY A 69 -4.12 0.53 4.40
N LEU A 70 -3.27 1.54 4.22
CA LEU A 70 -1.82 1.38 4.40
C LEU A 70 -1.42 1.18 5.87
N VAL A 71 -2.05 1.89 6.82
CA VAL A 71 -1.85 1.64 8.25
C VAL A 71 -2.21 0.21 8.62
N MET A 72 -3.32 -0.33 8.09
CA MET A 72 -3.70 -1.72 8.30
C MET A 72 -2.69 -2.71 7.71
N MET A 73 -2.15 -2.42 6.53
CA MET A 73 -1.07 -3.24 5.95
C MET A 73 0.17 -3.26 6.86
N ILE A 74 0.55 -2.10 7.41
CA ILE A 74 1.68 -1.96 8.35
C ILE A 74 1.42 -2.77 9.64
N LEU A 75 0.25 -2.63 10.26
CA LEU A 75 -0.09 -3.31 11.51
C LEU A 75 -0.21 -4.83 11.38
N LEU A 76 -0.62 -5.32 10.21
CA LEU A 76 -0.79 -6.74 9.93
C LEU A 76 0.48 -7.40 9.37
N GLN A 77 1.56 -6.64 9.21
CA GLN A 77 2.83 -7.15 8.72
C GLN A 77 3.41 -8.19 9.70
N LYS A 78 3.75 -9.38 9.17
CA LYS A 78 4.26 -10.50 9.98
C LYS A 78 5.77 -10.51 10.17
N ARG A 79 6.51 -9.92 9.22
CA ARG A 79 7.98 -9.87 9.22
C ARG A 79 8.40 -8.41 9.36
N MET A 80 9.00 -8.06 10.49
CA MET A 80 9.49 -6.71 10.77
C MET A 80 10.94 -6.80 11.22
N ALA A 81 11.78 -5.90 10.72
CA ALA A 81 13.13 -5.68 11.22
C ALA A 81 13.37 -4.18 11.34
N LEU A 82 14.17 -3.77 12.33
CA LEU A 82 14.55 -2.36 12.52
C LEU A 82 15.54 -1.89 11.44
N PHE A 83 16.41 -2.79 11.00
CA PHE A 83 17.54 -2.50 10.13
C PHE A 83 17.68 -3.57 9.06
N PHE A 84 18.35 -3.22 7.97
CA PHE A 84 18.93 -4.21 7.07
C PHE A 84 20.21 -4.79 7.69
N GLU A 85 20.61 -5.98 7.23
CA GLU A 85 21.80 -6.70 7.66
C GLU A 85 23.03 -5.77 7.70
N GLU A 86 23.34 -5.14 6.56
CA GLU A 86 24.46 -4.20 6.40
C GLU A 86 24.46 -3.06 7.44
N ASP A 87 23.27 -2.56 7.77
CA ASP A 87 23.09 -1.44 8.70
C ASP A 87 23.23 -1.91 10.15
N SER A 88 22.74 -3.11 10.46
CA SER A 88 22.80 -3.71 11.80
C SER A 88 24.24 -3.98 12.25
N TYR A 89 25.08 -4.56 11.38
CA TYR A 89 26.51 -4.79 11.66
C TYR A 89 27.24 -3.47 11.98
N TYR A 90 27.02 -2.43 11.19
CA TYR A 90 27.70 -1.15 11.39
C TYR A 90 27.22 -0.41 12.65
N MET A 91 25.92 -0.46 12.95
CA MET A 91 25.35 0.26 14.09
C MET A 91 25.61 -0.40 15.44
N PHE A 92 25.63 -1.73 15.50
CA PHE A 92 25.78 -2.46 16.76
C PHE A 92 27.26 -2.66 17.15
N ILE A 93 28.16 -2.76 16.17
CA ILE A 93 29.61 -2.89 16.43
C ILE A 93 30.28 -1.50 16.56
N GLY A 94 29.69 -0.46 15.95
CA GLY A 94 30.22 0.89 15.99
C GLY A 94 30.09 1.56 17.37
N PRO A 95 30.82 2.67 17.62
CA PRO A 95 30.80 3.41 18.88
C PRO A 95 29.54 4.30 18.99
N PHE A 96 28.35 3.71 18.87
CA PHE A 96 27.07 4.41 18.92
C PHE A 96 26.28 4.04 20.18
N THR A 97 25.61 5.03 20.76
CA THR A 97 24.73 4.80 21.92
C THR A 97 23.36 4.27 21.47
N ASN A 98 22.64 3.55 22.34
CA ASN A 98 21.28 3.05 22.07
C ASN A 98 20.36 4.14 21.52
N ARG A 99 20.44 5.35 22.08
CA ARG A 99 19.64 6.51 21.65
C ARG A 99 19.92 6.92 20.21
N GLN A 100 21.18 6.84 19.77
CA GLN A 100 21.58 7.18 18.41
C GLN A 100 21.14 6.11 17.41
N ILE A 101 21.19 4.84 17.81
CA ILE A 101 20.76 3.69 17.00
C ILE A 101 19.24 3.73 16.79
N LEU A 102 18.47 3.86 17.88
CA LEU A 102 17.01 3.98 17.82
C LEU A 102 16.58 5.31 17.17
N GLY A 103 17.34 6.39 17.38
CA GLY A 103 17.12 7.66 16.68
C GLY A 103 17.30 7.55 15.17
N TYR A 104 18.25 6.72 14.71
CA TYR A 104 18.41 6.43 13.29
C TYR A 104 17.22 5.64 12.73
N ALA A 105 16.76 4.59 13.44
CA ALA A 105 15.58 3.81 13.04
C ALA A 105 14.32 4.70 12.91
N ALA A 106 14.09 5.57 13.90
CA ALA A 106 12.98 6.52 13.87
C ALA A 106 13.10 7.49 12.69
N PHE A 107 14.30 7.99 12.39
CA PHE A 107 14.53 8.88 11.27
C PHE A 107 14.30 8.20 9.91
N ASP A 108 14.74 6.94 9.75
CA ASP A 108 14.50 6.21 8.50
C ASP A 108 13.01 5.92 8.28
N SER A 109 12.29 5.58 9.35
CA SER A 109 10.84 5.36 9.31
C SER A 109 10.06 6.64 9.07
N PHE A 110 10.54 7.76 9.60
CA PHE A 110 9.99 9.07 9.24
C PHE A 110 10.14 9.34 7.75
N LEU A 111 11.31 9.10 7.14
CA LEU A 111 11.48 9.26 5.70
C LEU A 111 10.57 8.32 4.88
N GLN A 112 10.35 7.10 5.34
CA GLN A 112 9.36 6.20 4.72
C GLN A 112 7.95 6.77 4.85
N SER A 113 7.56 7.26 6.03
CA SER A 113 6.25 7.88 6.25
C SER A 113 6.00 9.11 5.40
N VAL A 114 7.04 9.90 5.09
CA VAL A 114 6.94 11.05 4.18
C VAL A 114 6.56 10.59 2.78
N LEU A 115 7.27 9.61 2.24
CA LEU A 115 6.97 9.07 0.90
C LEU A 115 5.59 8.43 0.83
N THR A 116 5.25 7.59 1.81
CA THR A 116 3.96 6.90 1.87
C THR A 116 2.80 7.85 2.15
N GLY A 117 3.01 8.90 2.96
CA GLY A 117 2.02 9.93 3.25
C GLY A 117 1.75 10.86 2.07
N LEU A 118 2.80 11.25 1.33
CA LEU A 118 2.64 11.97 0.06
C LEU A 118 1.84 11.14 -0.94
N PHE A 119 2.14 9.85 -1.04
CA PHE A 119 1.38 8.93 -1.90
C PHE A 119 -0.12 8.90 -1.54
N CYS A 120 -0.46 8.82 -0.24
CA CYS A 120 -1.86 8.84 0.22
C CYS A 120 -2.57 10.17 -0.03
N GLY A 121 -1.87 11.31 0.09
CA GLY A 121 -2.45 12.63 -0.13
C GLY A 121 -2.64 12.98 -1.61
N LEU A 122 -1.73 12.50 -2.48
CA LEU A 122 -1.68 12.85 -3.90
C LEU A 122 -2.50 11.91 -4.79
N ILE A 123 -2.57 10.60 -4.53
CA ILE A 123 -3.32 9.67 -5.38
C ILE A 123 -4.81 10.01 -5.49
N PRO A 124 -5.51 10.36 -4.40
CA PRO A 124 -6.89 10.83 -4.45
C PRO A 124 -7.12 12.01 -5.41
N VAL A 125 -6.11 12.84 -5.65
CA VAL A 125 -6.17 13.98 -6.57
C VAL A 125 -6.30 13.50 -8.02
N ILE A 126 -5.62 12.41 -8.37
CA ILE A 126 -5.68 11.80 -9.70
C ILE A 126 -7.11 11.33 -10.01
N PHE A 127 -7.83 10.81 -9.01
CA PHE A 127 -9.22 10.35 -9.17
C PHE A 127 -10.23 11.49 -9.34
N LEU A 128 -9.87 12.73 -8.99
CA LEU A 128 -10.76 13.90 -9.04
C LEU A 128 -10.44 14.87 -10.18
N MET A 129 -9.49 14.53 -11.07
CA MET A 129 -8.95 15.41 -12.13
C MET A 129 -9.99 16.07 -13.06
N SER A 130 -11.19 15.51 -13.18
CA SER A 130 -12.25 16.03 -14.04
C SER A 130 -13.36 16.80 -13.31
N VAL A 131 -13.32 16.86 -11.97
CA VAL A 131 -14.45 17.34 -11.16
C VAL A 131 -14.24 18.77 -10.65
N GLY A 132 -13.01 19.14 -10.28
CA GLY A 132 -12.70 20.50 -9.83
C GLY A 132 -11.31 20.64 -9.25
N ARG A 133 -10.91 21.88 -8.96
CA ARG A 133 -9.58 22.21 -8.42
C ARG A 133 -9.53 22.15 -6.89
N LEU A 134 -8.38 21.76 -6.35
CA LEU A 134 -8.03 21.87 -4.93
C LEU A 134 -7.15 23.09 -4.72
N THR A 135 -7.27 23.74 -3.55
CA THR A 135 -6.32 24.77 -3.16
C THR A 135 -5.00 24.15 -2.69
N PHE A 136 -3.91 24.92 -2.79
CA PHE A 136 -2.61 24.49 -2.30
C PHE A 136 -2.62 24.16 -0.79
N LEU A 137 -3.39 24.90 0.00
CA LEU A 137 -3.59 24.65 1.44
C LEU A 137 -4.24 23.27 1.68
N GLN A 138 -5.31 22.94 0.94
CA GLN A 138 -6.00 21.64 1.04
C GLN A 138 -5.06 20.48 0.68
N LEU A 139 -4.21 20.66 -0.33
CA LEU A 139 -3.23 19.64 -0.71
C LEU A 139 -2.17 19.42 0.37
N ILE A 140 -1.58 20.51 0.90
CA ILE A 140 -0.55 20.41 1.95
C ILE A 140 -1.13 19.80 3.22
N THR A 141 -2.34 20.19 3.62
CA THR A 141 -2.99 19.66 4.83
C THR A 141 -3.28 18.17 4.68
N ALA A 142 -3.77 17.72 3.52
CA ALA A 142 -3.96 16.29 3.23
C ALA A 142 -2.66 15.48 3.24
N CYS A 143 -1.59 16.01 2.63
CA CYS A 143 -0.28 15.37 2.67
C CYS A 143 0.28 15.31 4.10
N THR A 144 0.28 16.43 4.81
CA THR A 144 0.89 16.53 6.15
C THR A 144 0.15 15.67 7.18
N SER A 145 -1.20 15.67 7.15
CA SER A 145 -2.01 14.80 8.00
C SER A 145 -1.75 13.32 7.74
N SER A 146 -1.63 12.92 6.46
CA SER A 146 -1.30 11.54 6.07
C SER A 146 0.10 11.12 6.53
N ILE A 147 1.10 12.01 6.42
CA ILE A 147 2.47 11.75 6.89
C ILE A 147 2.48 11.53 8.41
N LEU A 148 1.85 12.42 9.18
CA LEU A 148 1.81 12.33 10.64
C LEU A 148 1.06 11.08 11.12
N LEU A 149 -0.03 10.72 10.43
CA LEU A 149 -0.80 9.51 10.71
C LEU A 149 0.04 8.25 10.52
N ILE A 150 0.68 8.09 9.35
CA ILE A 150 1.50 6.92 9.03
C ILE A 150 2.70 6.83 9.96
N ASN A 151 3.37 7.96 10.24
CA ASN A 151 4.52 7.98 11.13
C ASN A 151 4.16 7.53 12.55
N ALA A 152 3.00 7.97 13.08
CA ALA A 152 2.57 7.58 14.42
C ALA A 152 2.39 6.06 14.52
N PHE A 153 1.74 5.43 13.54
CA PHE A 153 1.54 3.98 13.52
C PHE A 153 2.84 3.20 13.30
N MET A 154 3.75 3.69 12.45
CA MET A 154 5.09 3.10 12.29
C MET A 154 5.87 3.14 13.61
N MET A 155 5.83 4.26 14.34
CA MET A 155 6.50 4.40 15.64
C MET A 155 5.89 3.47 16.70
N ILE A 156 4.56 3.35 16.76
CA ILE A 156 3.88 2.40 17.66
C ILE A 156 4.34 0.97 17.37
N LEU A 157 4.38 0.57 16.10
CA LEU A 157 4.83 -0.76 15.67
C LEU A 157 6.28 -1.02 16.11
N GLN A 158 7.18 -0.05 15.93
CA GLN A 158 8.58 -0.14 16.35
C GLN A 158 8.76 -0.25 17.85
N ILE A 159 7.98 0.51 18.62
CA ILE A 159 8.00 0.45 20.09
C ILE A 159 7.57 -0.95 20.55
N ILE A 160 6.52 -1.52 19.97
CA ILE A 160 6.06 -2.86 20.34
C ILE A 160 7.11 -3.89 19.94
N TYR A 161 7.66 -3.79 18.74
CA TYR A 161 8.71 -4.69 18.26
C TYR A 161 9.93 -4.69 19.20
N VAL A 162 10.48 -3.52 19.54
CA VAL A 162 11.62 -3.44 20.48
C VAL A 162 11.26 -4.01 21.86
N LYS A 163 10.03 -3.77 22.36
CA LYS A 163 9.58 -4.36 23.63
C LYS A 163 9.45 -5.89 23.56
N GLU A 164 9.01 -6.43 22.44
CA GLU A 164 8.93 -7.89 22.23
C GLU A 164 10.33 -8.52 22.21
N LEU A 165 11.31 -7.84 21.62
CA LEU A 165 12.71 -8.24 21.67
C LEU A 165 13.26 -8.23 23.11
N ILE A 166 13.05 -7.13 23.85
CA ILE A 166 13.54 -6.98 25.23
C ILE A 166 12.92 -8.03 26.17
N ASN A 167 11.61 -8.28 26.04
CA ASN A 167 10.90 -9.22 26.92
C ASN A 167 10.99 -10.67 26.44
N GLN A 168 11.61 -10.94 25.28
CA GLN A 168 11.71 -12.26 24.64
C GLN A 168 10.36 -13.00 24.50
N GLN A 169 9.25 -12.26 24.46
CA GLN A 169 7.90 -12.80 24.36
C GLN A 169 7.28 -12.39 23.04
N LYS A 170 7.02 -13.37 22.16
CA LYS A 170 6.25 -13.14 20.94
C LYS A 170 4.81 -12.84 21.30
N SER A 171 4.41 -11.58 21.18
CA SER A 171 3.06 -11.15 21.47
C SER A 171 2.28 -10.92 20.18
N ARG A 172 0.98 -11.21 20.17
CA ARG A 172 0.08 -10.84 19.05
C ARG A 172 -0.44 -9.40 19.21
N ARG A 173 0.29 -8.54 19.93
CA ARG A 173 -0.14 -7.17 20.28
C ARG A 173 -0.37 -6.32 19.05
N ASN A 174 0.48 -6.43 18.02
CA ASN A 174 0.31 -5.70 16.76
C ASN A 174 -0.98 -6.12 16.04
N GLN A 175 -1.27 -7.42 16.01
CA GLN A 175 -2.50 -7.96 15.41
C GLN A 175 -3.74 -7.58 16.21
N LEU A 176 -3.65 -7.56 17.54
CA LEU A 176 -4.74 -7.16 18.42
C LEU A 176 -5.02 -5.66 18.31
N LEU A 177 -3.99 -4.82 18.21
CA LEU A 177 -4.13 -3.39 17.93
C LEU A 177 -4.75 -3.14 16.56
N GLY A 178 -4.28 -3.84 15.52
CA GLY A 178 -4.88 -3.77 14.18
C GLY A 178 -6.34 -4.21 14.17
N LEU A 179 -6.68 -5.27 14.91
CA LEU A 179 -8.07 -5.76 15.03
C LEU A 179 -8.95 -4.78 15.80
N LEU A 180 -8.47 -4.25 16.93
CA LEU A 180 -9.19 -3.25 17.72
C LEU A 180 -9.43 -1.99 16.89
N PHE A 181 -8.41 -1.53 16.18
CA PHE A 181 -8.50 -0.37 15.30
C PHE A 181 -9.51 -0.57 14.17
N LEU A 182 -9.49 -1.75 13.53
CA LEU A 182 -10.49 -2.13 12.53
C LEU A 182 -11.89 -2.14 13.12
N LEU A 183 -12.08 -2.70 14.32
CA LEU A 183 -13.38 -2.74 14.99
C LEU A 183 -13.90 -1.34 15.32
N VAL A 184 -13.05 -0.42 15.77
CA VAL A 184 -13.45 0.96 16.05
C VAL A 184 -13.93 1.65 14.78
N VAL A 185 -13.17 1.58 13.68
CA VAL A 185 -13.57 2.18 12.41
C VAL A 185 -14.84 1.52 11.86
N ALA A 186 -14.93 0.18 11.93
CA ALA A 186 -16.11 -0.56 11.48
C ALA A 186 -17.36 -0.21 12.29
N ALA A 187 -17.25 -0.04 13.61
CA ALA A 187 -18.35 0.34 14.49
C ALA A 187 -18.86 1.75 14.14
N PHE A 188 -17.97 2.71 13.89
CA PHE A 188 -18.36 4.05 13.46
C PHE A 188 -19.03 4.05 12.07
N VAL A 189 -18.51 3.27 11.12
CA VAL A 189 -19.15 3.12 9.81
C VAL A 189 -20.53 2.47 9.95
N ALA A 190 -20.66 1.40 10.74
CA ALA A 190 -21.93 0.73 10.99
C ALA A 190 -22.95 1.64 11.68
N TYR A 191 -22.52 2.45 12.65
CA TYR A 191 -23.36 3.45 13.31
C TYR A 191 -23.89 4.49 12.30
N ASN A 192 -23.03 5.04 11.46
CA ASN A 192 -23.44 6.01 10.44
C ASN A 192 -24.34 5.38 9.36
N LEU A 193 -24.13 4.12 9.01
CA LEU A 193 -25.03 3.37 8.13
C LEU A 193 -26.40 3.13 8.76
N PHE A 194 -26.46 2.85 10.06
CA PHE A 194 -27.71 2.69 10.80
C PHE A 194 -28.52 4.00 10.83
N VAL A 195 -27.85 5.12 11.14
CA VAL A 195 -28.46 6.46 11.10
C VAL A 195 -28.94 6.82 9.69
N ALA A 196 -28.23 6.37 8.65
CA ALA A 196 -28.60 6.58 7.25
C ALA A 196 -29.61 5.56 6.69
N HIS A 197 -30.30 4.78 7.53
CA HIS A 197 -31.25 3.75 7.12
C HIS A 197 -30.68 2.72 6.12
N PHE A 198 -29.42 2.32 6.31
CA PHE A 198 -28.68 1.40 5.45
C PHE A 198 -28.46 1.87 4.00
N ASP A 199 -28.64 3.17 3.70
CA ASP A 199 -28.15 3.76 2.47
C ASP A 199 -26.63 3.97 2.56
N VAL A 200 -25.87 3.13 1.86
CA VAL A 200 -24.39 3.11 1.89
C VAL A 200 -23.79 4.47 1.53
N ARG A 201 -24.38 5.19 0.57
CA ARG A 201 -23.86 6.49 0.12
C ARG A 201 -24.08 7.53 1.21
N LYS A 202 -25.31 7.64 1.71
CA LYS A 202 -25.63 8.60 2.77
C LYS A 202 -24.84 8.29 4.02
N GLY A 203 -24.74 7.02 4.44
CA GLY A 203 -23.98 6.64 5.63
C GLY A 203 -22.48 6.96 5.52
N LEU A 204 -21.86 6.80 4.35
CA LEU A 204 -20.46 7.19 4.14
C LEU A 204 -20.27 8.72 4.10
N LEU A 205 -21.18 9.46 3.48
CA LEU A 205 -21.14 10.93 3.49
C LEU A 205 -21.43 11.51 4.88
N THR A 206 -22.35 10.91 5.63
CA THR A 206 -22.63 11.22 7.04
C THR A 206 -21.42 10.89 7.92
N PHE A 207 -20.72 9.79 7.65
CA PHE A 207 -19.46 9.48 8.33
C PHE A 207 -18.41 10.58 8.11
N VAL A 208 -18.31 11.15 6.92
CA VAL A 208 -17.34 12.21 6.60
C VAL A 208 -17.73 13.56 7.19
N THR A 209 -19.01 13.88 7.16
CA THR A 209 -19.52 15.16 7.67
C THR A 209 -19.68 15.17 9.19
N SER A 210 -19.80 14.00 9.83
CA SER A 210 -19.97 13.90 11.29
C SER A 210 -18.72 14.35 12.07
N GLU A 211 -18.94 15.23 13.05
CA GLU A 211 -17.89 15.69 13.98
C GLU A 211 -17.55 14.65 15.04
N SER A 212 -18.43 13.69 15.30
CA SER A 212 -18.25 12.63 16.31
C SER A 212 -17.00 11.78 16.08
N PHE A 213 -16.53 11.67 14.83
CA PHE A 213 -15.33 10.90 14.52
C PHE A 213 -14.02 11.63 14.88
N TYR A 214 -14.07 12.94 15.17
CA TYR A 214 -12.87 13.70 15.56
C TYR A 214 -12.27 13.26 16.90
N TRP A 215 -13.07 12.60 17.73
CA TRP A 215 -12.64 12.03 19.00
C TRP A 215 -11.74 10.80 18.85
N VAL A 216 -11.74 10.15 17.67
CA VAL A 216 -10.86 8.99 17.41
C VAL A 216 -9.43 9.48 17.21
N PRO A 217 -8.45 9.08 18.05
CA PRO A 217 -7.08 9.56 17.94
C PRO A 217 -6.43 9.23 16.59
N LEU A 218 -5.51 10.09 16.17
CA LEU A 218 -4.75 10.00 14.91
C LEU A 218 -5.61 10.12 13.64
N ILE A 219 -6.52 9.17 13.35
CA ILE A 219 -7.36 9.25 12.14
C ILE A 219 -8.39 10.38 12.25
N GLY A 220 -9.10 10.47 13.38
CA GLY A 220 -10.11 11.51 13.58
C GLY A 220 -9.51 12.91 13.51
N TRP A 221 -8.28 13.07 14.03
CA TRP A 221 -7.53 14.33 13.95
C TRP A 221 -7.04 14.62 12.52
N ALA A 222 -6.58 13.61 11.79
CA ALA A 222 -6.25 13.75 10.37
C ALA A 222 -7.47 14.18 9.56
N LYS A 223 -8.64 13.56 9.80
CA LYS A 223 -9.92 13.97 9.20
C LYS A 223 -10.27 15.43 9.54
N LEU A 224 -10.15 15.80 10.81
CA LEU A 224 -10.43 17.15 11.28
C LEU A 224 -9.52 18.18 10.58
N ALA A 225 -8.22 17.90 10.43
CA ALA A 225 -7.28 18.75 9.70
C ALA A 225 -7.68 18.95 8.23
N ILE A 226 -8.13 17.89 7.55
CA ILE A 226 -8.54 17.96 6.15
C ILE A 226 -9.87 18.71 6.02
N ASN A 227 -10.90 18.38 6.81
CA ASN A 227 -12.22 19.06 6.75
C ASN A 227 -12.12 20.56 7.08
N SER A 228 -11.31 20.91 8.09
CA SER A 228 -11.11 22.31 8.49
C SER A 228 -10.41 23.16 7.42
N SER A 229 -9.66 22.55 6.51
CA SER A 229 -9.05 23.24 5.36
C SER A 229 -10.07 23.67 4.30
N PHE A 230 -11.30 23.14 4.33
CA PHE A 230 -12.40 23.55 3.44
C PHE A 230 -13.26 24.65 4.03
N ALA A 231 -13.60 24.57 5.32
CA ALA A 231 -14.49 25.51 6.03
C ALA A 231 -13.73 26.63 6.78
N PRO A 232 -12.60 27.12 6.23
CA PRO A 232 -11.46 27.76 6.91
C PRO A 232 -11.50 27.85 8.46
N ASN A 233 -11.66 26.72 9.15
CA ASN A 233 -11.68 26.71 10.61
C ASN A 233 -10.24 26.59 11.13
N ILE A 234 -9.65 27.73 11.49
CA ILE A 234 -8.26 27.84 11.92
C ILE A 234 -7.97 26.97 13.16
N LEU A 235 -8.88 26.98 14.15
CA LEU A 235 -8.74 26.17 15.36
C LEU A 235 -8.78 24.68 15.05
N GLY A 236 -9.68 24.28 14.16
CA GLY A 236 -9.72 22.92 13.64
C GLY A 236 -8.39 22.53 12.99
N LEU A 237 -7.88 23.36 12.08
CA LEU A 237 -6.64 23.04 11.36
C LEU A 237 -5.43 22.89 12.30
N PHE A 238 -5.29 23.78 13.28
CA PHE A 238 -4.20 23.69 14.27
C PHE A 238 -4.35 22.50 15.21
N THR A 239 -5.55 22.20 15.68
CA THR A 239 -5.77 21.04 16.57
C THR A 239 -5.57 19.73 15.81
N GLY A 240 -6.08 19.63 14.58
CA GLY A 240 -5.98 18.46 13.72
C GLY A 240 -4.57 18.11 13.28
N LEU A 241 -3.68 19.10 13.12
CA LEU A 241 -2.25 18.86 12.83
C LEU A 241 -1.39 18.83 14.09
N GLY A 242 -1.69 19.67 15.07
CA GLY A 242 -0.93 19.81 16.31
C GLY A 242 -0.98 18.57 17.19
N LEU A 243 -2.15 17.95 17.36
CA LEU A 243 -2.27 16.72 18.17
C LEU A 243 -1.48 15.54 17.58
N PRO A 244 -1.60 15.21 16.28
CA PRO A 244 -0.72 14.20 15.66
C PRO A 244 0.76 14.56 15.75
N LEU A 245 1.14 15.84 15.60
CA LEU A 245 2.54 16.25 15.70
C LEU A 245 3.10 16.01 17.12
N LEU A 246 2.34 16.39 18.16
CA LEU A 246 2.71 16.16 19.55
C LEU A 246 2.82 14.67 19.87
N THR A 247 1.85 13.86 19.44
CA THR A 247 1.91 12.40 19.64
C THR A 247 3.12 11.77 18.97
N ASN A 248 3.46 12.19 17.74
CA ASN A 248 4.67 11.73 17.07
C ASN A 248 5.94 12.12 17.86
N GLY A 249 6.03 13.35 18.35
CA GLY A 249 7.15 13.80 19.18
C GLY A 249 7.31 12.96 20.45
N LEU A 250 6.20 12.69 21.15
CA LEU A 250 6.19 11.84 22.35
C LEU A 250 6.58 10.39 22.04
N LEU A 251 6.09 9.83 20.93
CA LEU A 251 6.43 8.47 20.51
C LEU A 251 7.92 8.35 20.15
N ILE A 252 8.48 9.32 19.44
CA ILE A 252 9.92 9.36 19.11
C ILE A 252 10.76 9.52 20.38
N PHE A 253 10.34 10.41 21.29
CA PHE A 253 11.03 10.58 22.57
C PHE A 253 11.02 9.27 23.38
N TYR A 254 9.85 8.64 23.50
CA TYR A 254 9.71 7.37 24.21
C TYR A 254 10.56 6.27 23.57
N PHE A 255 10.49 6.12 22.25
CA PHE A 255 11.22 5.10 21.50
C PHE A 255 12.73 5.24 21.66
N THR A 256 13.27 6.45 21.51
CA THR A 256 14.72 6.71 21.64
C THR A 256 15.24 6.51 23.07
N HIS A 257 14.38 6.54 24.09
CA HIS A 257 14.74 6.33 25.48
C HIS A 257 14.51 4.89 25.97
N LEU A 258 14.06 3.97 25.10
CA LEU A 258 13.94 2.57 25.44
C LEU A 258 15.32 1.98 25.79
N LYS A 259 15.38 1.30 26.94
CA LYS A 259 16.55 0.59 27.44
C LYS A 259 16.28 -0.90 27.42
N GLY A 260 17.26 -1.68 27.01
CA GLY A 260 17.22 -3.14 27.02
C GLY A 260 18.17 -3.74 25.98
N ASP A 261 18.50 -5.01 26.16
CA ASP A 261 19.40 -5.75 25.27
C ASP A 261 18.58 -6.41 24.16
N PHE A 262 18.47 -5.71 23.02
CA PHE A 262 17.74 -6.20 21.84
C PHE A 262 18.65 -6.48 20.65
N TYR A 263 19.97 -6.24 20.78
CA TYR A 263 20.92 -6.21 19.68
C TYR A 263 21.06 -7.52 18.92
N GLU A 264 21.26 -8.62 19.65
CA GLU A 264 21.46 -9.94 19.07
C GLU A 264 20.25 -10.39 18.24
N GLN A 265 19.06 -10.33 18.84
CA GLN A 265 17.84 -10.71 18.15
C GLN A 265 17.50 -9.75 17.00
N ALA A 266 17.72 -8.44 17.17
CA ALA A 266 17.52 -7.47 16.09
C ALA A 266 18.47 -7.70 14.90
N MET A 267 19.67 -8.22 15.15
CA MET A 267 20.64 -8.56 14.12
C MET A 267 20.23 -9.83 13.36
N ILE A 268 19.77 -10.87 14.06
CA ILE A 268 19.20 -12.08 13.45
C ILE A 268 18.00 -11.71 12.58
N ASP A 269 17.07 -10.90 13.10
CA ASP A 269 15.90 -10.46 12.35
C ASP A 269 16.29 -9.59 11.13
N ALA A 270 17.37 -8.81 11.21
CA ALA A 270 17.88 -8.02 10.09
C ALA A 270 18.45 -8.89 8.97
N ILE A 271 19.15 -9.99 9.30
CA ILE A 271 19.64 -10.99 8.34
C ILE A 271 18.44 -11.64 7.64
N ASP A 272 17.49 -12.17 8.42
CA ASP A 272 16.28 -12.83 7.89
C ASP A 272 15.46 -11.90 6.99
N TYR A 273 15.31 -10.63 7.39
CA TYR A 273 14.57 -9.64 6.62
C TYR A 273 15.31 -9.25 5.33
N THR A 274 16.64 -9.15 5.38
CA THR A 274 17.45 -8.80 4.21
C THR A 274 17.41 -9.92 3.17
N ASP A 275 17.51 -11.17 3.61
CA ASP A 275 17.37 -12.34 2.74
C ASP A 275 15.96 -12.44 2.15
N TYR A 276 14.94 -12.19 2.96
CA TYR A 276 13.56 -12.10 2.47
C TYR A 276 13.41 -10.99 1.42
N TYR A 277 13.95 -9.80 1.68
CA TYR A 277 13.88 -8.66 0.75
C TYR A 277 14.63 -8.95 -0.55
N LYS A 278 15.82 -9.54 -0.49
CA LYS A 278 16.60 -9.97 -1.67
C LYS A 278 15.83 -11.02 -2.49
N LYS A 279 15.20 -12.01 -1.83
CA LYS A 279 14.36 -13.01 -2.49
C LYS A 279 13.15 -12.37 -3.16
N ALA A 280 12.42 -11.50 -2.45
CA ALA A 280 11.27 -10.78 -3.00
C ALA A 280 11.64 -9.91 -4.21
N MET A 281 12.74 -9.15 -4.14
CA MET A 281 13.25 -8.35 -5.26
C MET A 281 13.74 -9.20 -6.43
N ALA A 282 14.27 -10.40 -6.17
CA ALA A 282 14.61 -11.37 -7.19
C ALA A 282 13.38 -12.09 -7.79
N GLY A 283 12.19 -11.81 -7.26
CA GLY A 283 10.95 -12.46 -7.68
C GLY A 283 10.77 -13.87 -7.12
N LYS A 284 11.52 -14.26 -6.10
CA LYS A 284 11.37 -15.57 -5.47
C LYS A 284 10.25 -15.51 -4.44
N ASP A 285 9.14 -16.16 -4.74
CA ASP A 285 7.97 -16.18 -3.88
C ASP A 285 8.24 -17.12 -2.69
N ASP A 286 8.68 -16.56 -1.56
CA ASP A 286 8.94 -17.28 -0.29
C ASP A 286 7.61 -17.64 0.40
N SER A 287 6.74 -18.27 -0.37
CA SER A 287 5.52 -18.87 0.13
C SER A 287 5.92 -20.03 1.02
N GLN A 288 5.74 -19.85 2.35
CA GLN A 288 5.83 -20.94 3.33
C GLN A 288 5.22 -22.22 2.74
N PRO A 289 5.80 -23.42 2.96
CA PRO A 289 5.30 -24.65 2.38
C PRO A 289 3.82 -24.84 2.75
N LYS A 290 2.93 -24.47 1.83
CA LYS A 290 1.48 -24.59 2.03
C LYS A 290 1.12 -26.07 1.89
N LYS A 291 0.08 -26.50 2.61
CA LYS A 291 -0.50 -27.83 2.43
C LYS A 291 -0.98 -27.98 0.98
N LEU A 292 -0.19 -28.65 0.16
CA LEU A 292 -0.52 -28.96 -1.23
C LEU A 292 -1.56 -30.09 -1.25
N GLN A 293 -2.65 -29.91 -1.99
CA GLN A 293 -3.57 -31.02 -2.23
C GLN A 293 -2.98 -32.00 -3.24
N LYS A 294 -3.28 -33.29 -3.06
CA LYS A 294 -3.01 -34.30 -4.08
C LYS A 294 -4.03 -34.12 -5.21
N VAL A 295 -3.57 -33.59 -6.33
CA VAL A 295 -4.36 -33.46 -7.56
C VAL A 295 -3.63 -34.21 -8.67
N THR A 296 -4.35 -35.07 -9.37
CA THR A 296 -3.87 -35.84 -10.53
C THR A 296 -4.39 -35.21 -11.82
N ILE A 297 -3.50 -34.96 -12.76
CA ILE A 297 -3.80 -34.37 -14.07
C ILE A 297 -3.13 -35.23 -15.14
N LYS A 298 -3.75 -35.35 -16.31
CA LYS A 298 -3.12 -35.96 -17.48
C LYS A 298 -2.07 -34.98 -18.03
N TYR A 299 -0.80 -35.37 -17.99
CA TYR A 299 0.29 -34.58 -18.54
C TYR A 299 0.24 -34.59 -20.07
N GLN A 300 0.41 -33.40 -20.66
CA GLN A 300 0.61 -33.28 -22.10
C GLN A 300 2.09 -33.50 -22.42
N GLN A 301 2.37 -34.08 -23.58
CA GLN A 301 3.74 -34.35 -24.03
C GLN A 301 4.40 -33.07 -24.60
N ASN A 302 5.73 -33.03 -24.60
CA ASN A 302 6.56 -31.97 -25.16
C ASN A 302 6.25 -30.58 -24.57
N GLU A 303 5.94 -29.59 -25.42
CA GLU A 303 5.70 -28.19 -25.04
C GLU A 303 4.51 -28.03 -24.06
N GLY A 304 3.51 -28.92 -24.15
CA GLY A 304 2.34 -28.95 -23.25
C GLY A 304 2.66 -29.42 -21.82
N ALA A 305 3.86 -29.97 -21.58
CA ALA A 305 4.32 -30.29 -20.24
C ALA A 305 4.43 -29.05 -19.35
N LEU A 306 4.82 -27.90 -19.94
CA LEU A 306 4.87 -26.60 -19.26
C LEU A 306 3.48 -26.13 -18.85
N PHE A 307 2.51 -26.22 -19.75
CA PHE A 307 1.12 -25.87 -19.47
C PHE A 307 0.53 -26.76 -18.36
N SER A 308 0.68 -28.07 -18.48
CA SER A 308 0.16 -29.03 -17.49
C SER A 308 0.82 -28.88 -16.12
N LYS A 309 2.11 -28.53 -16.06
CA LYS A 309 2.81 -28.16 -14.82
C LYS A 309 2.19 -26.91 -14.19
N ASN A 310 2.03 -25.84 -14.95
CA ASN A 310 1.52 -24.56 -14.44
C ASN A 310 0.05 -24.69 -14.00
N TRP A 311 -0.73 -25.50 -14.71
CA TRP A 311 -2.10 -25.87 -14.35
C TRP A 311 -2.14 -26.67 -13.04
N LEU A 312 -1.22 -27.62 -12.88
CA LEU A 312 -1.07 -28.39 -11.65
C LEU A 312 -0.68 -27.54 -10.46
N ILE A 313 0.27 -26.61 -10.63
CA ILE A 313 0.67 -25.67 -9.57
C ILE A 313 -0.54 -24.83 -9.14
N LEU A 314 -1.35 -24.38 -10.10
CA LEU A 314 -2.55 -23.60 -9.84
C LEU A 314 -3.61 -24.42 -9.06
N LEU A 315 -3.88 -25.67 -9.47
CA LEU A 315 -4.83 -26.53 -8.77
C LEU A 315 -4.34 -26.96 -7.38
N LYS A 316 -3.05 -27.27 -7.22
CA LYS A 316 -2.47 -27.66 -5.92
C LYS A 316 -2.38 -26.49 -4.94
N SER A 317 -2.18 -25.27 -5.43
CA SER A 317 -2.08 -24.07 -4.58
C SER A 317 -3.44 -23.52 -4.13
N ARG A 318 -4.54 -23.82 -4.82
CA ARG A 318 -5.89 -23.22 -4.59
C ARG A 318 -5.91 -21.68 -4.62
N GLN A 319 -4.88 -21.03 -5.16
CA GLN A 319 -4.79 -19.57 -5.23
C GLN A 319 -5.17 -19.06 -6.63
N PHE A 320 -6.41 -19.34 -7.04
CA PHE A 320 -7.02 -18.60 -8.15
C PHE A 320 -7.06 -17.10 -7.82
N LEU A 321 -7.35 -16.77 -6.55
CA LEU A 321 -7.35 -15.42 -5.99
C LEU A 321 -6.48 -15.42 -4.72
N SER A 322 -5.40 -14.64 -4.70
CA SER A 322 -4.58 -14.39 -3.51
C SER A 322 -5.34 -13.52 -2.52
N LYS A 323 -5.08 -13.68 -1.22
CA LYS A 323 -5.66 -12.81 -0.19
C LYS A 323 -5.30 -11.33 -0.41
N GLY A 324 -4.13 -11.09 -0.99
CA GLY A 324 -3.69 -9.75 -1.40
C GLY A 324 -4.50 -9.16 -2.55
N GLU A 325 -5.12 -10.00 -3.40
CA GLU A 325 -5.96 -9.62 -4.55
C GLU A 325 -7.44 -9.42 -4.16
N ILE A 326 -7.90 -10.11 -3.10
CA ILE A 326 -9.29 -10.05 -2.62
C ILE A 326 -9.60 -8.78 -1.81
N ILE A 327 -8.68 -8.35 -0.94
CA ILE A 327 -8.86 -7.14 -0.11
C ILE A 327 -9.16 -5.90 -0.98
N PRO A 328 -8.36 -5.60 -2.02
CA PRO A 328 -8.60 -4.47 -2.92
C PRO A 328 -9.81 -4.65 -3.83
N LEU A 329 -10.21 -5.88 -4.14
CA LEU A 329 -11.49 -6.19 -4.79
C LEU A 329 -12.66 -5.65 -3.96
N PHE A 330 -12.64 -5.92 -2.66
CA PHE A 330 -13.66 -5.43 -1.76
C PHE A 330 -13.60 -3.91 -1.56
N THR A 331 -12.41 -3.31 -1.41
CA THR A 331 -12.32 -1.85 -1.25
C THR A 331 -12.72 -1.11 -2.51
N GLY A 332 -12.33 -1.60 -3.70
CA GLY A 332 -12.72 -1.01 -4.99
C GLY A 332 -14.21 -1.09 -5.25
N LEU A 333 -14.86 -2.21 -4.89
CA LEU A 333 -16.32 -2.34 -4.96
C LEU A 333 -17.02 -1.40 -3.99
N ILE A 334 -16.64 -1.39 -2.70
CA ILE A 334 -17.22 -0.47 -1.69
C ILE A 334 -17.09 0.99 -2.15
N PHE A 335 -15.97 1.35 -2.77
CA PHE A 335 -15.75 2.67 -3.33
C PHE A 335 -16.70 2.97 -4.50
N CYS A 336 -16.83 2.02 -5.44
CA CYS A 336 -17.71 2.14 -6.60
C CYS A 336 -19.19 2.25 -6.20
N PHE A 337 -19.60 1.46 -5.20
CA PHE A 337 -20.94 1.47 -4.62
C PHE A 337 -21.22 2.76 -3.83
N GLY A 338 -20.26 3.22 -3.04
CA GLY A 338 -20.43 4.37 -2.15
C GLY A 338 -20.59 5.70 -2.88
N LEU A 339 -20.02 5.85 -4.08
CA LEU A 339 -19.85 7.16 -4.70
C LEU A 339 -20.57 7.38 -6.04
N LYS A 340 -21.09 6.34 -6.70
CA LYS A 340 -21.62 6.44 -8.08
C LYS A 340 -20.66 7.24 -8.99
N THR A 341 -19.36 6.97 -8.88
CA THR A 341 -18.33 7.64 -9.66
C THR A 341 -18.45 7.29 -11.15
N ASN A 342 -17.92 8.15 -12.02
CA ASN A 342 -17.78 7.85 -13.44
C ASN A 342 -17.00 6.53 -13.62
N PHE A 343 -17.47 5.67 -14.53
CA PHE A 343 -16.91 4.33 -14.77
C PHE A 343 -15.40 4.37 -15.06
N TYR A 344 -14.90 5.42 -15.70
CA TYR A 344 -13.47 5.64 -15.95
C TYR A 344 -12.62 5.82 -14.68
N ILE A 345 -13.18 6.37 -13.60
CA ILE A 345 -12.48 6.51 -12.32
C ILE A 345 -12.34 5.13 -11.66
N TYR A 346 -13.39 4.30 -11.77
CA TYR A 346 -13.37 2.94 -11.28
C TYR A 346 -12.35 2.07 -12.04
N THR A 347 -12.33 2.15 -13.37
CA THR A 347 -11.35 1.41 -14.18
C THR A 347 -9.92 1.88 -13.89
N GLY A 348 -9.69 3.18 -13.66
CA GLY A 348 -8.38 3.71 -13.27
C GLY A 348 -7.84 3.15 -11.94
N ILE A 349 -8.71 3.01 -10.92
CA ILE A 349 -8.35 2.39 -9.63
C ILE A 349 -7.98 0.92 -9.83
N LEU A 350 -8.76 0.19 -10.63
CA LEU A 350 -8.52 -1.21 -10.94
C LEU A 350 -7.21 -1.42 -11.71
N VAL A 351 -6.93 -0.60 -12.73
CA VAL A 351 -5.69 -0.70 -13.52
C VAL A 351 -4.47 -0.40 -12.68
N PHE A 352 -4.50 0.66 -11.85
CA PHE A 352 -3.41 0.97 -10.92
C PHE A 352 -3.14 -0.19 -9.96
N TYR A 353 -4.21 -0.79 -9.44
CA TYR A 353 -4.13 -1.95 -8.58
C TYR A 353 -3.56 -3.18 -9.30
N LEU A 354 -4.04 -3.47 -10.50
CA LEU A 354 -3.58 -4.60 -11.33
C LEU A 354 -2.09 -4.48 -11.67
N ILE A 355 -1.60 -3.27 -11.99
CA ILE A 355 -0.17 -3.03 -12.21
C ILE A 355 0.66 -3.38 -10.96
N SER A 356 0.15 -3.09 -9.76
CA SER A 356 0.84 -3.45 -8.52
C SER A 356 0.94 -4.98 -8.34
N THR A 357 -0.09 -5.74 -8.75
CA THR A 357 -0.14 -7.20 -8.62
C THR A 357 0.52 -7.98 -9.77
N VAL A 358 0.47 -7.47 -11.01
CA VAL A 358 0.99 -8.13 -12.22
C VAL A 358 2.52 -8.17 -12.24
N SER A 359 3.17 -7.41 -11.36
CA SER A 359 4.60 -7.55 -11.07
C SER A 359 5.01 -8.91 -10.47
N SER A 360 4.08 -9.87 -10.38
CA SER A 360 4.34 -11.25 -9.99
C SER A 360 5.36 -11.93 -10.91
N SER A 361 6.46 -12.27 -10.28
CA SER A 361 7.70 -12.89 -10.74
C SER A 361 7.63 -14.30 -11.33
N SER A 362 6.44 -14.92 -11.43
CA SER A 362 6.32 -16.30 -11.90
C SER A 362 6.86 -16.47 -13.33
N ILE A 363 6.67 -15.46 -14.18
CA ILE A 363 7.14 -15.49 -15.57
C ILE A 363 8.67 -15.38 -15.63
N THR A 364 9.27 -14.50 -14.84
CA THR A 364 10.72 -14.28 -14.85
C THR A 364 11.49 -15.44 -14.23
N GLU A 365 10.91 -16.11 -13.23
CA GLU A 365 11.46 -17.35 -12.69
C GLU A 365 11.39 -18.52 -13.67
N GLU A 366 10.26 -18.69 -14.37
CA GLU A 366 10.10 -19.75 -15.37
C GLU A 366 11.04 -19.55 -16.56
N LEU A 367 11.25 -18.32 -17.00
CA LEU A 367 12.20 -18.00 -18.07
C LEU A 367 13.66 -18.26 -17.66
N LYS A 368 14.00 -18.16 -16.38
CA LYS A 368 15.36 -18.45 -15.86
C LYS A 368 15.59 -19.94 -15.59
N SER A 369 14.56 -20.78 -15.73
CA SER A 369 14.66 -22.18 -15.32
C SER A 369 15.38 -23.04 -16.37
N ASN A 370 16.36 -23.84 -15.93
CA ASN A 370 17.17 -24.67 -16.83
C ASN A 370 16.32 -25.71 -17.60
N TYR A 371 15.23 -26.20 -17.01
CA TYR A 371 14.36 -27.18 -17.65
C TYR A 371 13.58 -26.63 -18.85
N LEU A 372 13.38 -25.30 -18.95
CA LEU A 372 12.74 -24.66 -20.10
C LEU A 372 13.46 -25.00 -21.40
N TYR A 373 14.80 -24.98 -21.34
CA TYR A 373 15.68 -25.18 -22.48
C TYR A 373 15.84 -26.66 -22.83
N LEU A 374 15.58 -27.56 -21.87
CA LEU A 374 15.72 -29.01 -22.05
C LEU A 374 14.49 -29.69 -22.67
N ILE A 375 13.31 -29.06 -22.60
CA ILE A 375 12.10 -29.63 -23.21
C ILE A 375 12.21 -29.51 -24.74
N PRO A 376 11.97 -30.57 -25.54
CA PRO A 376 11.99 -30.47 -27.00
C PRO A 376 10.79 -29.66 -27.52
N GLY A 377 11.02 -28.82 -28.54
CA GLY A 377 9.97 -28.03 -29.20
C GLY A 377 10.34 -26.59 -29.55
N ASN A 378 9.46 -25.93 -30.29
CA ASN A 378 9.59 -24.56 -30.76
C ASN A 378 9.58 -23.55 -29.59
N PRO A 379 10.55 -22.61 -29.53
CA PRO A 379 10.64 -21.61 -28.46
C PRO A 379 9.36 -20.78 -28.27
N PHE A 380 8.71 -20.37 -29.35
CA PHE A 380 7.47 -19.59 -29.30
C PHE A 380 6.31 -20.34 -28.63
N LYS A 381 6.14 -21.63 -28.92
CA LYS A 381 5.05 -22.43 -28.33
C LYS A 381 5.26 -22.71 -26.85
N LYS A 382 6.51 -22.88 -26.43
CA LYS A 382 6.89 -22.97 -25.00
C LYS A 382 6.55 -21.67 -24.27
N LEU A 383 6.89 -20.53 -24.88
CA LEU A 383 6.61 -19.21 -24.33
C LEU A 383 5.10 -18.98 -24.20
N ILE A 384 4.31 -19.31 -25.22
CA ILE A 384 2.83 -19.27 -25.16
C ILE A 384 2.31 -20.17 -24.03
N SER A 385 2.80 -21.41 -23.93
CA SER A 385 2.34 -22.37 -22.92
C SER A 385 2.60 -21.91 -21.48
N ILE A 386 3.66 -21.13 -21.28
CA ILE A 386 3.98 -20.47 -20.01
C ILE A 386 3.03 -19.31 -19.73
N LEU A 387 2.78 -18.48 -20.73
CA LEU A 387 2.02 -17.24 -20.59
C LEU A 387 0.51 -17.46 -20.48
N VAL A 388 -0.06 -18.50 -21.09
CA VAL A 388 -1.53 -18.71 -21.17
C VAL A 388 -2.19 -18.71 -19.79
N ILE A 389 -1.58 -19.33 -18.78
CA ILE A 389 -2.19 -19.43 -17.44
C ILE A 389 -2.11 -18.10 -16.67
N PRO A 390 -0.95 -17.42 -16.56
CA PRO A 390 -0.86 -16.08 -15.98
C PRO A 390 -1.77 -15.05 -16.68
N PHE A 391 -1.80 -15.04 -18.02
CA PHE A 391 -2.65 -14.13 -18.80
C PHE A 391 -4.14 -14.47 -18.66
N GLY A 392 -4.51 -15.76 -18.70
CA GLY A 392 -5.89 -16.17 -18.49
C GLY A 392 -6.38 -15.79 -17.09
N LYS A 393 -5.52 -15.92 -16.08
CA LYS A 393 -5.80 -15.48 -14.72
C LYS A 393 -5.98 -13.94 -14.65
N SER A 394 -5.09 -13.15 -15.24
CA SER A 394 -5.21 -11.68 -15.26
C SER A 394 -6.45 -11.19 -16.03
N LEU A 395 -6.81 -11.84 -17.13
CA LEU A 395 -8.04 -11.53 -17.87
C LEU A 395 -9.30 -11.85 -17.05
N LEU A 396 -9.33 -13.01 -16.39
CA LEU A 396 -10.42 -13.37 -15.48
C LEU A 396 -10.55 -12.35 -14.36
N PHE A 397 -9.42 -11.88 -13.80
CA PHE A 397 -9.42 -10.78 -12.85
C PHE A 397 -10.06 -9.53 -13.43
N CYS A 398 -9.53 -8.98 -14.53
CA CYS A 398 -10.08 -7.78 -15.18
C CYS A 398 -11.59 -7.91 -15.41
N PHE A 399 -12.04 -9.06 -15.89
CA PHE A 399 -13.45 -9.33 -16.16
C PHE A 399 -14.30 -9.35 -14.88
N LEU A 400 -13.87 -10.08 -13.85
CA LEU A 400 -14.56 -10.18 -12.56
C LEU A 400 -14.61 -8.82 -11.85
N PHE A 401 -13.62 -7.95 -12.08
CA PHE A 401 -13.60 -6.59 -11.55
C PHE A 401 -14.48 -5.63 -12.35
N LEU A 402 -14.43 -5.63 -13.68
CA LEU A 402 -15.18 -4.67 -14.49
C LEU A 402 -16.69 -4.96 -14.51
N LEU A 403 -17.09 -6.24 -14.40
CA LEU A 403 -18.49 -6.67 -14.50
C LEU A 403 -19.42 -6.06 -13.42
N PRO A 404 -19.10 -6.14 -12.12
CA PRO A 404 -19.95 -5.51 -11.11
C PRO A 404 -20.00 -3.99 -11.31
N GLY A 405 -18.86 -3.34 -11.58
CA GLY A 405 -18.80 -1.90 -11.81
C GLY A 405 -19.70 -1.44 -12.97
N SER A 406 -19.74 -2.19 -14.08
CA SER A 406 -20.56 -1.86 -15.25
C SER A 406 -22.06 -2.09 -15.02
N LEU A 407 -22.43 -3.18 -14.33
CA LEU A 407 -23.82 -3.49 -13.97
C LEU A 407 -24.41 -2.43 -13.03
N PHE A 408 -23.64 -1.97 -12.05
CA PHE A 408 -24.12 -0.99 -11.06
C PHE A 408 -24.14 0.44 -11.59
N LEU A 409 -23.17 0.83 -12.41
CA LEU A 409 -23.15 2.17 -13.02
C LEU A 409 -24.05 2.29 -14.27
N LYS A 410 -24.76 1.21 -14.64
CA LYS A 410 -25.64 1.14 -15.82
C LYS A 410 -24.94 1.63 -17.09
N THR A 411 -23.68 1.26 -17.27
CA THR A 411 -22.88 1.69 -18.42
C THR A 411 -23.31 0.96 -19.68
N SER A 412 -23.18 1.61 -20.84
CA SER A 412 -23.49 0.96 -22.11
C SER A 412 -22.52 -0.21 -22.38
N PRO A 413 -22.97 -1.31 -23.01
CA PRO A 413 -22.11 -2.46 -23.32
C PRO A 413 -20.86 -2.07 -24.12
N MET A 414 -20.98 -1.05 -24.97
CA MET A 414 -19.88 -0.51 -25.77
C MET A 414 -18.75 0.08 -24.91
N THR A 415 -19.08 0.82 -23.84
CA THR A 415 -18.08 1.41 -22.93
C THR A 415 -17.35 0.35 -22.10
N PHE A 416 -18.05 -0.73 -21.73
CA PHE A 416 -17.45 -1.89 -21.09
C PHE A 416 -16.45 -2.61 -21.99
N ILE A 417 -16.79 -2.82 -23.26
CA ILE A 417 -15.89 -3.46 -24.24
C ILE A 417 -14.67 -2.57 -24.51
N MET A 418 -14.88 -1.27 -24.71
CA MET A 418 -13.76 -0.34 -24.94
C MET A 418 -12.78 -0.29 -23.77
N THR A 419 -13.27 -0.29 -22.53
CA THR A 419 -12.41 -0.29 -21.33
C THR A 419 -11.78 -1.63 -20.99
N PHE A 420 -12.23 -2.72 -21.60
CA PHE A 420 -11.58 -4.02 -21.50
C PHE A 420 -10.44 -4.16 -22.54
N ILE A 421 -10.56 -3.46 -23.67
CA ILE A 421 -9.58 -3.47 -24.76
C ILE A 421 -8.44 -2.46 -24.53
N TYR A 422 -8.76 -1.29 -23.95
CA TYR A 422 -7.79 -0.28 -23.49
C TYR A 422 -7.22 -0.64 -22.12
#